data_AF-A0A517T2Q5-F1
#
_entry.id   AF-A0A517T2Q5-F1
#
_cell.length_a   1.000
_cell.length_b   1.000
_cell.length_c   1.000
_cell.angle_alpha   90.00
_cell.angle_beta   90.00
_cell.angle_gamma   90.00
#
_symmetry.space_group_name_H-M   'P 1'
#
loop_
_entity.id
_entity.type
_entity.pdbx_description
1 polymer ?
#
loop_
_entity_poly.entity_id
_entity_poly.type
_entity_poly.pdbx_seq_one_letter_code
_entity_poly.pdbx_strand_id
1 'polypeptide(L)'
;MFHRFLLPLVAGALLSMSVPATAADDLVAPLADSPRYQLSNLRTETDRFGKSVIAIDYRRTKKGPGSVSVSGRSASGRTSVSAYLSTTQDSGTVRLSSLFGGRGTINDIEFYLVQNYRIDASKTVKVLVSNPVRLGNPGGSTGTRSLTAAEKAQHQEFVRIMNDDSAHKPNKEYKVTIKPPEGSDFVSNTVKLTKGTRLQACYQDSWHPLTAISENSDGTVNVRWDKYGPTYDCAMKRGELVIETSLVSRLSSHPTSRFPETVPNWASESAKTTSAPSADAKGRKSYPVSISVPQDSEFVSADLTVKAGVKLQACYAGKWIPITALSENKDGTLNVRWDEYGAGFDCSMLRSELIIKKTMAQQLKSNPDAVAESTPPLRRKNYTVAIPVPTDSALVPADAVLAPGTKLQACYAGKWNPITFLSHASDGTLNVRWDDYGQAYDCSMVRNELIVKKSVLRTLQSGSAAGQMRTFTDATGKFRVKAKVVQQTATEVTLLTEQGKEVTLPLTRLSEADQEFLKSSATTENPFQ
;
A
#
# COMPACT_ATOMS: atom_id res chain seq x y z
N MET A 1 71.63 16.89 23.17
CA MET A 1 71.03 15.68 22.58
C MET A 1 69.59 15.99 22.24
N PHE A 2 69.26 16.20 20.96
CA PHE A 2 67.97 15.87 20.35
C PHE A 2 68.14 16.11 18.85
N HIS A 3 67.94 15.05 18.09
CA HIS A 3 68.12 15.00 16.65
C HIS A 3 67.05 15.81 15.91
N ARG A 4 67.49 16.56 14.90
CA ARG A 4 66.71 16.91 13.72
C ARG A 4 66.48 15.62 12.90
N PHE A 5 65.25 15.33 12.53
CA PHE A 5 64.96 14.51 11.35
C PHE A 5 63.82 15.14 10.56
N LEU A 6 64.13 15.50 9.31
CA LEU A 6 63.19 15.79 8.24
C LEU A 6 62.26 14.58 8.04
N LEU A 7 60.95 14.84 7.90
CA LEU A 7 60.04 13.92 7.24
C LEU A 7 60.36 13.89 5.73
N PRO A 8 60.55 12.72 5.10
CA PRO A 8 60.36 12.59 3.67
C PRO A 8 58.89 12.28 3.35
N LEU A 9 58.35 13.02 2.39
CA LEU A 9 57.15 12.65 1.64
C LEU A 9 57.38 11.25 1.03
N VAL A 10 56.69 10.23 1.53
CA VAL A 10 56.61 8.94 0.85
C VAL A 10 55.38 8.97 -0.05
N ALA A 11 55.65 9.16 -1.34
CA ALA A 11 54.69 8.89 -2.40
C ALA A 11 54.26 7.42 -2.31
N GLY A 12 52.97 7.19 -2.01
CA GLY A 12 52.38 5.87 -2.03
C GLY A 12 52.42 5.31 -3.44
N ALA A 13 53.44 4.50 -3.73
CA ALA A 13 53.46 3.64 -4.90
C ALA A 13 52.24 2.71 -4.80
N LEU A 14 51.24 2.94 -5.65
CA LEU A 14 50.28 1.89 -5.98
C LEU A 14 51.09 0.70 -6.48
N LEU A 15 51.20 -0.34 -5.67
CA LEU A 15 51.53 -1.67 -6.17
C LEU A 15 50.42 -2.05 -7.14
N SER A 16 50.68 -1.83 -8.43
CA SER A 16 49.93 -2.44 -9.51
C SER A 16 50.17 -3.95 -9.41
N MET A 17 49.26 -4.66 -8.77
CA MET A 17 49.20 -6.11 -8.92
C MET A 17 48.90 -6.40 -10.39
N SER A 18 49.94 -6.75 -11.13
CA SER A 18 49.85 -7.28 -12.49
C SER A 18 49.14 -8.62 -12.41
N VAL A 19 47.83 -8.64 -12.68
CA VAL A 19 47.07 -9.89 -12.83
C VAL A 19 47.59 -10.58 -14.10
N PRO A 20 48.16 -11.79 -14.03
CA PRO A 20 48.63 -12.50 -15.22
C PRO A 20 47.47 -12.84 -16.16
N ALA A 21 47.77 -12.86 -17.46
CA ALA A 21 46.86 -12.89 -18.60
C ALA A 21 46.11 -14.23 -18.84
N THR A 22 45.75 -14.98 -17.78
CA THR A 22 45.12 -16.31 -17.90
C THR A 22 43.68 -16.43 -17.39
N ALA A 23 43.04 -15.35 -16.96
CA ALA A 23 41.59 -15.34 -16.70
C ALA A 23 40.87 -14.47 -17.74
N ALA A 24 40.93 -14.89 -19.00
CA ALA A 24 39.91 -14.51 -19.96
C ALA A 24 38.53 -14.71 -19.32
N ASP A 25 37.66 -13.69 -19.36
CA ASP A 25 36.32 -13.68 -18.75
C ASP A 25 35.74 -15.11 -18.70
N ASP A 26 35.58 -15.68 -17.50
CA ASP A 26 35.03 -17.02 -17.27
C ASP A 26 33.54 -17.02 -17.61
N LEU A 27 33.25 -16.93 -18.91
CA LEU A 27 31.91 -16.72 -19.41
C LEU A 27 31.13 -18.01 -19.33
N VAL A 28 29.93 -17.88 -18.79
CA VAL A 28 28.96 -18.95 -18.72
C VAL A 28 28.11 -18.91 -19.98
N ALA A 29 27.83 -20.11 -20.51
CA ALA A 29 26.94 -20.29 -21.64
C ALA A 29 25.55 -19.71 -21.33
N PRO A 30 24.87 -19.15 -22.33
CA PRO A 30 23.57 -18.53 -22.12
C PRO A 30 22.56 -19.44 -21.39
N LEU A 31 22.04 -19.01 -20.22
CA LEU A 31 21.09 -19.80 -19.43
C LEU A 31 19.68 -19.79 -20.04
N ALA A 32 18.82 -20.71 -19.59
CA ALA A 32 17.46 -20.87 -20.11
C ALA A 32 16.68 -19.55 -20.12
N ASP A 33 16.69 -18.81 -19.00
CA ASP A 33 15.93 -17.57 -18.86
C ASP A 33 16.70 -16.30 -19.25
N SER A 34 18.00 -16.43 -19.53
CA SER A 34 18.82 -15.28 -19.92
C SER A 34 18.28 -14.63 -21.20
N PRO A 35 18.35 -13.29 -21.32
CA PRO A 35 18.02 -12.62 -22.57
C PRO A 35 18.99 -13.03 -23.68
N ARG A 36 18.65 -12.73 -24.93
CA ARG A 36 19.51 -12.95 -26.09
C ARG A 36 19.50 -11.73 -26.99
N TYR A 37 20.67 -11.44 -27.56
CA TYR A 37 20.90 -10.30 -28.43
C TYR A 37 21.74 -10.71 -29.63
N GLN A 38 21.50 -10.02 -30.73
CA GLN A 38 22.37 -10.01 -31.90
C GLN A 38 23.09 -8.65 -31.96
N LEU A 39 24.41 -8.68 -32.00
CA LEU A 39 25.25 -7.52 -32.29
C LEU A 39 25.57 -7.48 -33.78
N SER A 40 25.60 -6.26 -34.35
CA SER A 40 25.91 -6.00 -35.75
C SER A 40 26.50 -4.61 -35.96
N ASN A 41 26.98 -4.34 -37.18
CA ASN A 41 27.39 -3.01 -37.65
C ASN A 41 28.35 -2.27 -36.70
N LEU A 42 29.38 -2.99 -36.24
CA LEU A 42 30.47 -2.41 -35.46
C LEU A 42 31.24 -1.43 -36.33
N ARG A 43 31.35 -0.19 -35.88
CA ARG A 43 31.97 0.90 -36.65
C ARG A 43 32.54 1.97 -35.73
N THR A 44 33.39 2.82 -36.30
CA THR A 44 33.86 4.04 -35.65
C THR A 44 33.06 5.22 -36.19
N GLU A 45 32.43 5.97 -35.28
CA GLU A 45 31.75 7.24 -35.58
C GLU A 45 32.54 8.40 -34.98
N THR A 46 32.24 9.62 -35.43
CA THR A 46 32.73 10.84 -34.78
C THR A 46 31.58 11.42 -33.95
N ASP A 47 31.81 11.69 -32.67
CA ASP A 47 30.81 12.31 -31.81
C ASP A 47 30.65 13.81 -32.08
N ARG A 48 29.67 14.43 -31.41
CA ARG A 48 29.39 15.88 -31.52
C ARG A 48 30.53 16.80 -31.09
N PHE A 49 31.62 16.27 -30.52
CA PHE A 49 32.80 16.99 -30.09
C PHE A 49 34.04 16.64 -30.94
N GLY A 50 33.85 15.92 -32.06
CA GLY A 50 34.94 15.54 -32.96
C GLY A 50 35.75 14.32 -32.48
N LYS A 51 35.30 13.61 -31.44
CA LYS A 51 36.02 12.46 -30.89
C LYS A 51 35.54 11.15 -31.52
N SER A 52 36.48 10.28 -31.87
CA SER A 52 36.15 8.92 -32.34
C SER A 52 35.49 8.11 -31.24
N VAL A 53 34.34 7.51 -31.56
CA VAL A 53 33.56 6.63 -30.68
C VAL A 53 33.25 5.32 -31.40
N ILE A 54 33.23 4.22 -30.64
CA ILE A 54 32.80 2.93 -31.18
C ILE A 54 31.29 2.84 -31.08
N ALA A 55 30.64 2.55 -32.20
CA ALA A 55 29.21 2.31 -32.32
C ALA A 55 28.94 0.85 -32.66
N ILE A 56 28.00 0.23 -31.95
CA ILE A 56 27.58 -1.15 -32.15
C ILE A 56 26.06 -1.20 -32.18
N ASP A 57 25.50 -1.74 -33.26
CA ASP A 57 24.05 -1.95 -33.32
C ASP A 57 23.72 -3.25 -32.57
N TYR A 58 22.58 -3.23 -31.87
CA TYR A 58 22.06 -4.37 -31.16
C TYR A 58 20.59 -4.60 -31.49
N ARG A 59 20.19 -5.87 -31.49
CA ARG A 59 18.78 -6.30 -31.54
C ARG A 59 18.55 -7.41 -30.52
N ARG A 60 17.54 -7.27 -29.67
CA ARG A 60 17.11 -8.31 -28.74
C ARG A 60 16.34 -9.38 -29.51
N THR A 61 16.78 -10.62 -29.38
CA THR A 61 16.18 -11.81 -30.00
C THR A 61 15.39 -12.65 -29.00
N LYS A 62 15.68 -12.51 -27.69
CA LYS A 62 14.90 -13.11 -26.61
C LYS A 62 14.83 -12.16 -25.41
N LYS A 63 13.63 -11.95 -24.87
CA LYS A 63 13.42 -11.23 -23.61
C LYS A 63 13.82 -12.11 -22.42
N GLY A 64 14.37 -11.49 -21.39
CA GLY A 64 14.82 -12.13 -20.17
C GLY A 64 15.05 -11.09 -19.07
N PRO A 65 15.21 -11.51 -17.81
CA PRO A 65 15.35 -10.61 -16.67
C PRO A 65 16.73 -9.95 -16.64
N GLY A 66 16.89 -8.94 -15.78
CA GLY A 66 18.19 -8.34 -15.47
C GLY A 66 18.74 -7.36 -16.53
N SER A 67 19.76 -6.61 -16.12
CA SER A 67 20.49 -5.68 -16.98
C SER A 67 21.60 -6.38 -17.76
N VAL A 68 21.87 -5.88 -18.97
CA VAL A 68 22.94 -6.36 -19.83
C VAL A 68 23.96 -5.23 -20.02
N SER A 69 25.24 -5.57 -19.97
CA SER A 69 26.33 -4.64 -20.23
C SER A 69 27.20 -5.12 -21.38
N VAL A 70 27.87 -4.16 -22.02
CA VAL A 70 28.89 -4.44 -23.02
C VAL A 70 30.18 -4.82 -22.30
N SER A 71 30.82 -5.89 -22.76
CA SER A 71 32.19 -6.26 -22.40
C SER A 71 33.02 -6.35 -23.67
N GLY A 72 34.34 -6.25 -23.55
CA GLY A 72 35.20 -6.36 -24.72
C GLY A 72 36.60 -6.84 -24.39
N ARG A 73 37.09 -7.82 -25.14
CA ARG A 73 38.37 -8.50 -24.96
C ARG A 73 39.40 -8.05 -25.99
N SER A 74 40.59 -7.66 -25.50
CA SER A 74 41.78 -7.45 -26.33
C SER A 74 42.70 -8.68 -26.30
N ALA A 75 43.69 -8.73 -27.21
CA ALA A 75 44.72 -9.76 -27.24
C ALA A 75 45.50 -9.88 -25.92
N SER A 76 45.65 -8.76 -25.18
CA SER A 76 46.31 -8.71 -23.87
C SER A 76 45.44 -9.19 -22.69
N GLY A 77 44.18 -9.60 -22.96
CA GLY A 77 43.24 -10.06 -21.94
C GLY A 77 42.62 -8.96 -21.08
N ARG A 78 43.02 -7.69 -21.25
CA ARG A 78 42.50 -6.56 -20.47
C ARG A 78 41.12 -6.13 -20.97
N THR A 79 40.13 -6.09 -20.07
CA THR A 79 38.76 -5.63 -20.37
C THR A 79 38.24 -4.73 -19.24
N SER A 80 37.76 -3.53 -19.59
CA SER A 80 36.74 -2.82 -18.82
C SER A 80 35.99 -1.91 -19.77
N VAL A 81 34.76 -2.27 -20.08
CA VAL A 81 33.82 -1.46 -20.87
C VAL A 81 32.59 -1.28 -19.99
N SER A 82 32.24 -0.04 -19.67
CA SER A 82 31.03 0.27 -18.90
C SER A 82 30.04 0.98 -19.80
N ALA A 83 29.24 0.20 -20.53
CA ALA A 83 28.03 0.68 -21.18
C ALA A 83 26.90 -0.29 -20.88
N TYR A 84 25.82 0.25 -20.31
CA TYR A 84 24.60 -0.50 -20.02
C TYR A 84 23.62 -0.35 -21.18
N LEU A 85 23.00 -1.46 -21.57
CA LEU A 85 21.90 -1.44 -22.52
C LEU A 85 20.60 -1.17 -21.78
N SER A 86 19.84 -0.18 -22.25
CA SER A 86 18.49 0.04 -21.73
C SER A 86 17.61 -1.14 -22.06
N THR A 87 17.02 -1.74 -21.04
CA THR A 87 16.11 -2.88 -21.19
C THR A 87 14.76 -2.48 -21.78
N THR A 88 14.50 -1.20 -22.03
CA THR A 88 13.24 -0.70 -22.62
C THR A 88 13.21 -0.75 -24.14
N GLN A 89 14.36 -0.85 -24.81
CA GLN A 89 14.44 -0.90 -26.27
C GLN A 89 14.83 -2.30 -26.74
N ASP A 90 14.11 -2.82 -27.75
CA ASP A 90 14.39 -4.11 -28.38
C ASP A 90 15.49 -4.01 -29.45
N SER A 91 15.90 -2.80 -29.86
CA SER A 91 17.06 -2.58 -30.73
C SER A 91 17.58 -1.15 -30.59
N GLY A 92 18.81 -0.91 -31.05
CA GLY A 92 19.40 0.43 -31.06
C GLY A 92 20.88 0.39 -31.38
N THR A 93 21.57 1.52 -31.16
CA THR A 93 23.03 1.63 -31.28
C THR A 93 23.61 2.01 -29.93
N VAL A 94 24.50 1.18 -29.41
CA VAL A 94 25.34 1.52 -28.25
C VAL A 94 26.52 2.34 -28.75
N ARG A 95 26.81 3.46 -28.07
CA ARG A 95 27.98 4.30 -28.35
C ARG A 95 28.89 4.34 -27.15
N LEU A 96 30.09 3.82 -27.33
CA LEU A 96 31.07 3.67 -26.27
C LEU A 96 31.97 4.90 -26.25
N SER A 97 31.51 5.94 -25.56
CA SER A 97 32.32 7.14 -25.30
C SER A 97 33.26 6.85 -24.12
N SER A 98 34.56 7.10 -24.27
CA SER A 98 35.60 6.99 -23.23
C SER A 98 36.00 5.58 -22.72
N LEU A 99 36.21 4.63 -23.64
CA LEU A 99 36.58 3.24 -23.28
C LEU A 99 37.95 3.05 -22.59
N PHE A 100 38.88 4.02 -22.63
CA PHE A 100 40.25 3.81 -22.14
C PHE A 100 40.88 5.08 -21.58
N GLY A 101 40.40 5.60 -20.44
CA GLY A 101 41.17 6.49 -19.53
C GLY A 101 42.08 7.57 -20.15
N GLY A 102 41.75 8.11 -21.32
CA GLY A 102 42.55 9.10 -22.04
C GLY A 102 43.86 8.65 -22.72
N ARG A 103 44.25 7.36 -22.76
CA ARG A 103 45.51 6.93 -23.42
C ARG A 103 45.39 5.54 -24.08
N GLY A 104 45.23 5.50 -25.41
CA GLY A 104 45.38 4.29 -26.23
C GLY A 104 44.58 4.31 -27.54
N THR A 105 45.13 3.71 -28.60
CA THR A 105 44.45 3.39 -29.86
C THR A 105 43.49 2.21 -29.67
N ILE A 106 42.24 2.35 -30.15
CA ILE A 106 41.20 1.30 -30.04
C ILE A 106 41.30 0.38 -31.27
N ASN A 107 42.23 -0.57 -31.22
CA ASN A 107 42.38 -1.61 -32.24
C ASN A 107 42.32 -2.98 -31.58
N ASP A 108 41.93 -4.01 -32.34
CA ASP A 108 42.08 -5.41 -31.95
C ASP A 108 41.27 -5.81 -30.69
N ILE A 109 39.95 -5.57 -30.75
CA ILE A 109 39.00 -5.86 -29.66
C ILE A 109 37.80 -6.68 -30.16
N GLU A 110 37.44 -7.72 -29.42
CA GLU A 110 36.18 -8.44 -29.56
C GLU A 110 35.16 -7.90 -28.55
N PHE A 111 34.02 -7.39 -29.01
CA PHE A 111 32.91 -6.92 -28.17
C PHE A 111 31.79 -7.95 -28.09
N TYR A 112 31.18 -8.07 -26.93
CA TYR A 112 30.04 -8.94 -26.66
C TYR A 112 29.20 -8.39 -25.51
N LEU A 113 28.00 -8.93 -25.36
CA LEU A 113 27.09 -8.58 -24.27
C LEU A 113 27.10 -9.65 -23.19
N VAL A 114 27.16 -9.21 -21.94
CA VAL A 114 27.09 -10.09 -20.76
C VAL A 114 25.93 -9.70 -19.84
N GLN A 115 25.32 -10.72 -19.25
CA GLN A 115 24.40 -10.58 -18.13
C GLN A 115 25.12 -11.04 -16.86
N ASN A 116 25.06 -10.23 -15.81
CA ASN A 116 25.53 -10.65 -14.49
C ASN A 116 24.53 -11.64 -13.89
N TYR A 117 24.97 -12.87 -13.68
CA TYR A 117 24.18 -13.93 -13.04
C TYR A 117 24.73 -14.21 -11.65
N ARG A 118 23.90 -13.98 -10.65
CA ARG A 118 24.30 -14.01 -9.24
C ARG A 118 24.29 -15.45 -8.73
N ILE A 119 25.44 -15.96 -8.32
CA ILE A 119 25.59 -17.30 -7.74
C ILE A 119 25.30 -17.25 -6.24
N ASP A 120 25.87 -16.27 -5.56
CA ASP A 120 25.60 -15.99 -4.15
C ASP A 120 25.77 -14.48 -3.86
N ALA A 121 25.82 -14.11 -2.57
CA ALA A 121 25.98 -12.73 -2.14
C ALA A 121 27.28 -12.03 -2.58
N SER A 122 28.33 -12.82 -2.80
CA SER A 122 29.70 -12.41 -3.12
C SER A 122 30.10 -12.78 -4.54
N LYS A 123 29.52 -13.84 -5.10
CA LYS A 123 29.90 -14.42 -6.37
C LYS A 123 28.87 -14.13 -7.44
N THR A 124 29.33 -13.51 -8.52
CA THR A 124 28.57 -13.31 -9.75
C THR A 124 29.40 -13.88 -10.89
N VAL A 125 28.75 -14.56 -11.82
CA VAL A 125 29.36 -15.02 -13.07
C VAL A 125 28.77 -14.22 -14.24
N LYS A 126 29.56 -14.04 -15.29
CA LYS A 126 29.12 -13.34 -16.50
C LYS A 126 28.55 -14.36 -17.47
N VAL A 127 27.28 -14.24 -17.81
CA VAL A 127 26.62 -15.07 -18.83
C VAL A 127 26.73 -14.36 -20.17
N LEU A 128 27.30 -15.02 -21.18
CA LEU A 128 27.32 -14.49 -22.54
C LEU A 128 25.89 -14.46 -23.08
N VAL A 129 25.42 -13.32 -23.58
CA VAL A 129 24.03 -13.15 -24.06
C VAL A 129 23.95 -12.62 -25.49
N SER A 130 25.07 -12.51 -26.20
CA SER A 130 25.11 -12.18 -27.62
C SER A 130 26.15 -12.96 -28.41
N ASN A 131 26.10 -12.85 -29.74
CA ASN A 131 27.28 -13.11 -30.56
C ASN A 131 28.35 -12.05 -30.31
N PRO A 132 29.64 -12.39 -30.46
CA PRO A 132 30.71 -11.41 -30.50
C PRO A 132 30.76 -10.66 -31.84
N VAL A 133 31.32 -9.45 -31.82
CA VAL A 133 31.72 -8.65 -33.00
C VAL A 133 33.13 -8.14 -32.82
N ARG A 134 33.91 -7.99 -33.89
CA ARG A 134 35.35 -7.74 -33.81
C ARG A 134 35.78 -6.48 -34.54
N LEU A 135 36.62 -5.70 -33.89
CA LEU A 135 37.39 -4.62 -34.48
C LEU A 135 38.84 -5.07 -34.57
N GLY A 136 39.42 -5.11 -35.77
CA GLY A 136 40.80 -5.60 -35.97
C GLY A 136 40.96 -7.08 -35.64
N ASN A 137 42.14 -7.46 -35.15
CA ASN A 137 42.52 -8.83 -34.80
C ASN A 137 42.76 -9.00 -33.27
N PRO A 138 41.68 -9.18 -32.47
CA PRO A 138 41.78 -9.36 -31.01
C PRO A 138 42.47 -10.68 -30.58
N GLY A 139 42.92 -11.51 -31.51
CA GLY A 139 43.42 -12.85 -31.26
C GLY A 139 42.27 -13.85 -31.12
N GLY A 140 42.32 -14.68 -30.07
CA GLY A 140 41.37 -15.78 -29.87
C GLY A 140 39.92 -15.34 -29.64
N SER A 141 38.98 -16.22 -29.99
CA SER A 141 37.55 -16.02 -29.75
C SER A 141 37.16 -16.22 -28.29
N THR A 142 36.15 -15.48 -27.84
CA THR A 142 35.45 -15.74 -26.58
C THR A 142 34.79 -17.13 -26.58
N GLY A 143 35.16 -17.96 -25.61
CA GLY A 143 34.52 -19.25 -25.33
C GLY A 143 33.59 -19.17 -24.12
N THR A 144 32.79 -20.20 -23.92
CA THR A 144 31.90 -20.32 -22.76
C THR A 144 32.01 -21.69 -22.10
N ARG A 145 31.76 -21.74 -20.79
CA ARG A 145 31.56 -22.99 -20.04
C ARG A 145 30.13 -23.13 -19.53
N SER A 146 29.77 -24.32 -19.08
CA SER A 146 28.52 -24.52 -18.32
C SER A 146 28.67 -24.07 -16.87
N LEU A 147 27.55 -23.73 -16.23
CA LEU A 147 27.50 -23.66 -14.76
C LEU A 147 27.83 -25.02 -14.16
N THR A 148 28.71 -25.01 -13.17
CA THR A 148 29.01 -26.20 -12.36
C THR A 148 27.80 -26.60 -11.52
N ALA A 149 27.73 -27.86 -11.08
CA ALA A 149 26.67 -28.32 -10.17
C ALA A 149 26.67 -27.54 -8.85
N ALA A 150 27.85 -27.22 -8.32
CA ALA A 150 28.02 -26.40 -7.12
C ALA A 150 27.46 -24.99 -7.30
N GLU A 151 27.74 -24.32 -8.43
CA GLU A 151 27.20 -22.98 -8.71
C GLU A 151 25.68 -22.98 -8.86
N LYS A 152 25.10 -24.03 -9.45
CA LYS A 152 23.64 -24.18 -9.53
C LYS A 152 23.01 -24.35 -8.14
N ALA A 153 23.58 -25.20 -7.31
CA ALA A 153 23.12 -25.43 -5.94
C ALA A 153 23.24 -24.15 -5.08
N GLN A 154 24.37 -23.43 -5.19
CA GLN A 154 24.59 -22.14 -4.52
C GLN A 154 23.54 -21.10 -4.95
N HIS A 155 23.26 -20.99 -6.25
CA HIS A 155 22.23 -20.08 -6.74
C HIS A 155 20.84 -20.43 -6.19
N GLN A 156 20.47 -21.71 -6.20
CA GLN A 156 19.17 -22.15 -5.67
C GLN A 156 19.03 -21.82 -4.18
N GLU A 157 20.09 -22.07 -3.40
CA GLU A 157 20.11 -21.73 -1.98
C GLU A 157 20.06 -20.22 -1.75
N PHE A 158 20.79 -19.45 -2.54
CA PHE A 158 20.72 -17.99 -2.50
C PHE A 158 19.30 -17.49 -2.77
N VAL A 159 18.64 -17.98 -3.83
CA VAL A 159 17.24 -17.63 -4.14
C VAL A 159 16.30 -18.03 -3.01
N ARG A 160 16.49 -19.21 -2.40
CA ARG A 160 15.72 -19.65 -1.23
C ARG A 160 15.86 -18.65 -0.07
N ILE A 161 17.10 -18.29 0.29
CA ILE A 161 17.38 -17.33 1.37
C ILE A 161 16.76 -15.96 1.08
N MET A 162 16.86 -15.47 -0.15
CA MET A 162 16.32 -14.16 -0.52
C MET A 162 14.79 -14.12 -0.50
N ASN A 163 14.12 -15.25 -0.74
CA ASN A 163 12.65 -15.35 -0.72
C ASN A 163 12.07 -15.67 0.67
N ASP A 164 12.89 -16.09 1.63
CA ASP A 164 12.48 -16.43 2.99
C ASP A 164 12.78 -15.26 3.94
N ASP A 165 11.77 -14.47 4.32
CA ASP A 165 11.93 -13.31 5.23
C ASP A 165 12.52 -13.67 6.62
N SER A 166 12.46 -14.95 7.03
CA SER A 166 13.04 -15.42 8.30
C SER A 166 14.51 -15.82 8.17
N ALA A 167 14.98 -16.09 6.94
CA ALA A 167 16.36 -16.45 6.70
C ALA A 167 17.29 -15.24 6.86
N HIS A 168 18.42 -15.48 7.54
CA HIS A 168 19.52 -14.51 7.67
C HIS A 168 19.98 -14.04 6.28
N LYS A 169 19.78 -12.75 5.97
CA LYS A 169 20.17 -12.19 4.68
C LYS A 169 21.68 -11.99 4.62
N PRO A 170 22.29 -11.94 3.43
CA PRO A 170 23.72 -11.72 3.35
C PRO A 170 24.15 -10.41 4.02
N ASN A 171 25.19 -10.48 4.85
CA ASN A 171 25.73 -9.32 5.53
C ASN A 171 26.29 -8.31 4.52
N LYS A 172 25.92 -7.04 4.69
CA LYS A 172 26.47 -5.91 3.96
C LYS A 172 26.78 -4.78 4.93
N GLU A 173 27.99 -4.26 4.83
CA GLU A 173 28.40 -3.10 5.62
C GLU A 173 28.26 -1.84 4.78
N TYR A 174 27.63 -0.83 5.37
CA TYR A 174 27.45 0.48 4.77
C TYR A 174 28.01 1.53 5.71
N LYS A 175 29.19 2.05 5.35
CA LYS A 175 29.87 3.06 6.17
C LYS A 175 29.04 4.34 6.22
N VAL A 176 28.76 4.80 7.44
CA VAL A 176 28.12 6.09 7.67
C VAL A 176 29.17 7.19 7.49
N THR A 177 29.00 8.01 6.45
CA THR A 177 29.93 9.09 6.08
C THR A 177 29.36 10.48 6.32
N ILE A 178 28.06 10.57 6.56
CA ILE A 178 27.30 11.83 6.74
C ILE A 178 26.50 11.78 8.04
N LYS A 179 26.20 12.96 8.60
CA LYS A 179 25.39 13.08 9.82
C LYS A 179 23.96 12.55 9.58
N PRO A 180 23.32 11.89 10.58
CA PRO A 180 21.90 11.55 10.51
C PRO A 180 21.02 12.75 10.13
N PRO A 181 19.89 12.54 9.42
CA PRO A 181 18.93 13.59 9.14
C PRO A 181 18.39 14.24 10.42
N GLU A 182 17.97 15.49 10.33
CA GLU A 182 17.29 16.16 11.44
C GLU A 182 16.04 15.38 11.87
N GLY A 183 15.86 15.18 13.18
CA GLY A 183 14.76 14.39 13.72
C GLY A 183 14.99 12.87 13.69
N SER A 184 16.13 12.38 13.22
CA SER A 184 16.52 10.97 13.24
C SER A 184 17.73 10.71 14.13
N ASP A 185 17.83 9.49 14.64
CA ASP A 185 18.99 9.01 15.40
C ASP A 185 19.33 7.58 15.00
N PHE A 186 20.50 7.09 15.37
CA PHE A 186 20.90 5.71 15.13
C PHE A 186 20.00 4.74 15.89
N VAL A 187 19.76 3.57 15.30
CA VAL A 187 18.99 2.52 15.96
C VAL A 187 19.78 2.01 17.17
N SER A 188 19.28 2.26 18.37
CA SER A 188 19.88 1.73 19.59
C SER A 188 19.61 0.22 19.73
N ASN A 189 20.40 -0.44 20.58
CA ASN A 189 20.18 -1.85 20.94
C ASN A 189 18.94 -2.07 21.82
N THR A 190 18.35 -1.00 22.38
CA THR A 190 17.17 -1.08 23.25
C THR A 190 15.86 -0.91 22.48
N VAL A 191 15.90 -0.34 21.28
CA VAL A 191 14.74 -0.23 20.39
C VAL A 191 14.48 -1.58 19.77
N LYS A 192 13.33 -2.20 20.06
CA LYS A 192 12.90 -3.41 19.34
C LYS A 192 12.35 -3.02 17.98
N LEU A 193 12.95 -3.52 16.89
CA LEU A 193 12.43 -3.30 15.55
C LEU A 193 11.40 -4.38 15.21
N THR A 194 10.26 -3.95 14.67
CA THR A 194 9.26 -4.85 14.10
C THR A 194 9.39 -4.89 12.58
N LYS A 195 8.95 -5.99 11.95
CA LYS A 195 8.87 -6.08 10.49
C LYS A 195 8.04 -4.93 9.94
N GLY A 196 8.56 -4.25 8.91
CA GLY A 196 7.95 -3.05 8.35
C GLY A 196 8.44 -1.73 8.93
N THR A 197 9.28 -1.75 9.97
CA THR A 197 9.85 -0.51 10.56
C THR A 197 10.61 0.27 9.49
N ARG A 198 10.28 1.56 9.35
CA ARG A 198 10.97 2.48 8.44
C ARG A 198 12.31 2.87 9.03
N LEU A 199 13.34 2.70 8.23
CA LEU A 199 14.72 2.98 8.57
C LEU A 199 15.37 3.74 7.42
N GLN A 200 16.58 4.25 7.63
CA GLN A 200 17.42 4.75 6.55
C GLN A 200 18.85 4.22 6.71
N ALA A 201 19.53 4.05 5.58
CA ALA A 201 20.97 3.77 5.54
C ALA A 201 21.70 4.78 4.68
N CYS A 202 22.97 5.00 5.03
CA CYS A 202 23.89 5.83 4.27
C CYS A 202 24.46 5.05 3.09
N TYR A 203 24.21 5.52 1.87
CA TYR A 203 24.79 4.97 0.65
C TYR A 203 25.14 6.10 -0.32
N GLN A 204 26.37 6.10 -0.83
CA GLN A 204 26.89 7.15 -1.72
C GLN A 204 26.66 8.58 -1.19
N ASP A 205 27.01 8.79 0.08
CA ASP A 205 26.87 10.08 0.78
C ASP A 205 25.44 10.64 0.76
N SER A 206 24.44 9.76 0.77
CA SER A 206 23.02 10.10 0.86
C SER A 206 22.25 9.11 1.74
N TRP A 207 21.20 9.61 2.40
CA TRP A 207 20.31 8.78 3.20
C TRP A 207 19.20 8.19 2.34
N HIS A 208 19.08 6.87 2.35
CA HIS A 208 18.12 6.13 1.55
C HIS A 208 17.12 5.39 2.43
N PRO A 209 15.81 5.40 2.07
CA PRO A 209 14.79 4.71 2.84
C PRO A 209 14.92 3.18 2.72
N LEU A 210 14.77 2.54 3.86
CA LEU A 210 14.78 1.10 4.06
C LEU A 210 13.56 0.67 4.87
N THR A 211 13.28 -0.62 4.82
CA THR A 211 12.27 -1.27 5.66
C THR A 211 12.87 -2.48 6.37
N ALA A 212 12.72 -2.58 7.69
CA ALA A 212 13.15 -3.76 8.45
C ALA A 212 12.31 -5.00 8.06
N ILE A 213 12.96 -6.14 7.86
CA ILE A 213 12.35 -7.43 7.52
C ILE A 213 12.28 -8.31 8.76
N SER A 214 13.41 -8.45 9.46
CA SER A 214 13.57 -9.27 10.66
C SER A 214 14.86 -8.89 11.39
N GLU A 215 14.93 -9.19 12.68
CA GLU A 215 16.18 -9.14 13.44
C GLU A 215 16.79 -10.54 13.49
N ASN A 216 18.10 -10.61 13.26
CA ASN A 216 18.86 -11.86 13.32
C ASN A 216 19.37 -12.10 14.74
N SER A 217 19.69 -13.35 15.05
CA SER A 217 20.24 -13.75 16.36
C SER A 217 21.61 -13.11 16.67
N ASP A 218 22.34 -12.67 15.64
CA ASP A 218 23.61 -11.95 15.79
C ASP A 218 23.44 -10.43 16.03
N GLY A 219 22.19 -9.95 16.14
CA GLY A 219 21.87 -8.55 16.37
C GLY A 219 21.86 -7.66 15.13
N THR A 220 22.14 -8.22 13.94
CA THR A 220 21.94 -7.52 12.66
C THR A 220 20.46 -7.48 12.29
N VAL A 221 20.12 -6.56 11.39
CA VAL A 221 18.75 -6.35 10.91
C VAL A 221 18.71 -6.67 9.42
N ASN A 222 17.89 -7.63 9.04
CA ASN A 222 17.55 -7.85 7.64
C ASN A 222 16.72 -6.66 7.15
N VAL A 223 17.13 -6.02 6.06
CA VAL A 223 16.48 -4.82 5.53
C VAL A 223 16.16 -4.96 4.05
N ARG A 224 15.06 -4.32 3.66
CA ARG A 224 14.57 -4.14 2.29
C ARG A 224 14.93 -2.75 1.84
N TRP A 225 15.64 -2.63 0.72
CA TRP A 225 15.86 -1.33 0.08
C TRP A 225 14.62 -0.92 -0.69
N ASP A 226 13.89 0.09 -0.20
CA ASP A 226 12.59 0.49 -0.75
C ASP A 226 12.64 0.81 -2.25
N LYS A 227 13.76 1.38 -2.72
CA LYS A 227 13.98 1.76 -4.13
C LYS A 227 14.46 0.60 -5.01
N TYR A 228 15.17 -0.37 -4.45
CA TYR A 228 15.92 -1.37 -5.22
C TYR A 228 15.27 -2.77 -5.18
N GLY A 229 14.34 -3.00 -4.25
CA GLY A 229 13.57 -4.23 -4.16
C GLY A 229 14.33 -5.43 -3.59
N PRO A 230 13.71 -6.62 -3.57
CA PRO A 230 14.16 -7.78 -2.78
C PRO A 230 15.53 -8.31 -3.18
N THR A 231 15.97 -8.10 -4.42
CA THR A 231 17.29 -8.55 -4.89
C THR A 231 18.47 -7.85 -4.20
N TYR A 232 18.19 -6.76 -3.49
CA TYR A 232 19.17 -5.97 -2.73
C TYR A 232 19.02 -6.14 -1.21
N ASP A 233 18.14 -7.03 -0.76
CA ASP A 233 17.97 -7.27 0.67
C ASP A 233 19.28 -7.77 1.29
N CYS A 234 19.58 -7.26 2.48
CA CYS A 234 20.82 -7.56 3.18
C CYS A 234 20.62 -7.44 4.68
N ALA A 235 21.53 -8.05 5.44
CA ALA A 235 21.64 -7.84 6.87
C ALA A 235 22.63 -6.69 7.15
N MET A 236 22.22 -5.74 7.98
CA MET A 236 22.99 -4.54 8.36
C MET A 236 23.12 -4.43 9.87
N LYS A 237 24.19 -3.78 10.33
CA LYS A 237 24.37 -3.52 11.77
C LYS A 237 23.45 -2.37 12.19
N ARG A 238 22.94 -2.41 13.44
CA ARG A 238 22.09 -1.33 13.98
C ARG A 238 22.75 0.06 13.90
N GLY A 239 24.06 0.13 14.12
CA GLY A 239 24.84 1.37 14.01
C GLY A 239 24.99 1.93 12.59
N GLU A 240 24.53 1.21 11.56
CA GLU A 240 24.49 1.68 10.17
C GLU A 240 23.10 2.19 9.78
N LEU A 241 22.12 2.01 10.66
CA LEU A 241 20.72 2.31 10.44
C LEU A 241 20.31 3.50 11.30
N VAL A 242 19.57 4.43 10.70
CA VAL A 242 18.93 5.52 11.43
C VAL A 242 17.42 5.39 11.36
N ILE A 243 16.76 5.91 12.39
CA ILE A 243 15.33 5.86 12.62
C ILE A 243 14.85 7.24 13.09
N GLU A 244 13.65 7.65 12.68
CA GLU A 244 13.07 8.89 13.19
C GLU A 244 12.84 8.78 14.70
N THR A 245 13.30 9.79 15.45
CA THR A 245 13.16 9.86 16.91
C THR A 245 11.70 9.80 17.36
N SER A 246 10.78 10.38 16.59
CA SER A 246 9.33 10.28 16.83
C SER A 246 8.81 8.83 16.75
N LEU A 247 9.45 7.98 15.92
CA LEU A 247 9.13 6.57 15.79
C LEU A 247 9.70 5.77 16.97
N VAL A 248 10.89 6.15 17.47
CA VAL A 248 11.50 5.55 18.67
C VAL A 248 10.61 5.72 19.90
N SER A 249 10.16 6.95 20.18
CA SER A 249 9.25 7.22 21.32
C SER A 249 7.93 6.46 21.20
N ARG A 250 7.46 6.22 19.97
CA ARG A 250 6.29 5.37 19.71
C ARG A 250 6.56 3.90 19.97
N LEU A 251 7.67 3.35 19.49
CA LEU A 251 8.07 1.96 19.76
C LEU A 251 8.30 1.71 21.26
N SER A 252 8.79 2.71 22.01
CA SER A 252 8.97 2.59 23.46
C SER A 252 7.67 2.66 24.26
N SER A 253 6.71 3.50 23.85
CA SER A 253 5.41 3.63 24.53
C SER A 253 4.40 2.56 24.11
N HIS A 254 4.60 1.98 22.94
CA HIS A 254 3.70 1.04 22.29
C HIS A 254 4.52 0.01 21.50
N PRO A 255 5.25 -0.91 22.16
CA PRO A 255 6.15 -1.86 21.49
C PRO A 255 5.45 -2.78 20.49
N THR A 256 4.12 -2.94 20.62
CA THR A 256 3.24 -3.69 19.73
C THR A 256 2.33 -2.80 18.87
N SER A 257 2.32 -1.48 19.10
CA SER A 257 1.47 -0.52 18.37
C SER A 257 2.33 0.39 17.47
N ARG A 258 2.75 -0.19 16.35
CA ARG A 258 2.26 0.13 14.99
C ARG A 258 3.18 -0.55 13.97
N PHE A 259 2.54 -1.09 12.93
CA PHE A 259 3.06 -2.08 11.96
C PHE A 259 3.12 -3.47 12.59
N PRO A 260 2.25 -4.40 12.16
CA PRO A 260 1.94 -5.56 12.96
C PRO A 260 3.21 -6.40 13.19
N GLU A 261 3.34 -6.91 14.43
CA GLU A 261 4.30 -7.92 14.88
C GLU A 261 4.38 -9.16 13.96
N THR A 262 3.45 -9.28 13.03
CA THR A 262 3.29 -10.35 12.08
C THR A 262 2.69 -9.74 10.82
N VAL A 263 3.16 -10.10 9.61
CA VAL A 263 2.15 -10.40 8.58
C VAL A 263 1.30 -11.46 9.27
N PRO A 264 0.01 -11.24 9.59
CA PRO A 264 -0.73 -12.24 10.32
C PRO A 264 -0.52 -13.58 9.61
N ASN A 265 0.04 -14.53 10.35
CA ASN A 265 -0.08 -15.93 10.03
C ASN A 265 -1.56 -16.30 10.24
N TRP A 266 -2.43 -15.82 9.34
CA TRP A 266 -3.62 -16.52 8.88
C TRP A 266 -3.49 -16.81 7.38
N ALA A 267 -2.26 -16.90 6.87
CA ALA A 267 -1.97 -18.17 6.23
C ALA A 267 -1.75 -19.22 7.33
N SER A 268 -2.79 -19.58 8.09
CA SER A 268 -2.75 -20.55 9.21
C SER A 268 -1.99 -21.82 8.79
N GLU A 269 -1.78 -22.82 9.65
CA GLU A 269 -1.44 -24.15 9.12
C GLU A 269 -2.44 -24.62 8.02
N SER A 270 -3.66 -24.07 8.02
CA SER A 270 -4.68 -24.15 6.96
C SER A 270 -4.40 -23.34 5.67
N ALA A 271 -3.36 -22.52 5.62
CA ALA A 271 -2.92 -21.79 4.43
C ALA A 271 -1.42 -21.93 4.09
N LYS A 272 -0.66 -22.71 4.88
CA LYS A 272 0.39 -23.57 4.31
C LYS A 272 -0.18 -24.65 3.40
N THR A 273 -1.45 -25.02 3.60
CA THR A 273 -2.25 -25.64 2.55
C THR A 273 -2.89 -24.54 1.72
N THR A 274 -2.37 -24.26 0.53
CA THR A 274 -3.20 -23.64 -0.51
C THR A 274 -4.39 -24.57 -0.76
N SER A 275 -5.46 -24.40 0.01
CA SER A 275 -6.78 -24.69 -0.51
C SER A 275 -6.90 -23.78 -1.72
N ALA A 276 -7.31 -24.34 -2.85
CA ALA A 276 -7.57 -23.57 -4.05
C ALA A 276 -8.39 -22.31 -3.69
N PRO A 277 -8.19 -21.15 -4.36
CA PRO A 277 -9.07 -20.01 -4.18
C PRO A 277 -10.52 -20.52 -4.16
N SER A 278 -11.31 -20.08 -3.17
CA SER A 278 -12.74 -20.42 -3.14
C SER A 278 -13.30 -20.17 -4.54
N ALA A 279 -14.22 -21.01 -5.02
CA ALA A 279 -14.81 -20.82 -6.35
C ALA A 279 -15.33 -19.39 -6.57
N ASP A 280 -15.68 -18.71 -5.47
CA ASP A 280 -16.21 -17.35 -5.42
C ASP A 280 -15.16 -16.24 -5.19
N ALA A 281 -13.87 -16.57 -5.02
CA ALA A 281 -12.80 -15.60 -4.80
C ALA A 281 -12.43 -14.88 -6.10
N LYS A 282 -12.40 -13.54 -6.06
CA LYS A 282 -12.00 -12.72 -7.22
C LYS A 282 -10.48 -12.72 -7.40
N GLY A 283 -10.02 -12.27 -8.58
CA GLY A 283 -8.59 -12.11 -8.86
C GLY A 283 -7.88 -11.32 -7.75
N ARG A 284 -6.87 -11.93 -7.13
CA ARG A 284 -6.17 -11.34 -5.98
C ARG A 284 -5.28 -10.18 -6.44
N LYS A 285 -5.37 -9.06 -5.72
CA LYS A 285 -4.53 -7.87 -5.92
C LYS A 285 -3.96 -7.46 -4.58
N SER A 286 -2.75 -6.91 -4.59
CA SER A 286 -2.07 -6.41 -3.40
C SER A 286 -1.83 -4.92 -3.56
N TYR A 287 -2.23 -4.15 -2.55
CA TYR A 287 -2.07 -2.71 -2.51
C TYR A 287 -1.43 -2.34 -1.16
N PRO A 288 -0.09 -2.40 -1.09
CA PRO A 288 0.63 -2.17 0.16
C PRO A 288 0.37 -0.76 0.70
N VAL A 289 0.17 -0.69 2.02
CA VAL A 289 -0.07 0.57 2.72
C VAL A 289 1.23 1.38 2.80
N SER A 290 1.27 2.48 2.07
CA SER A 290 2.44 3.37 1.97
C SER A 290 2.28 4.70 2.70
N ILE A 291 1.12 4.94 3.31
CA ILE A 291 0.77 6.18 4.01
C ILE A 291 0.23 5.89 5.41
N SER A 292 0.28 6.89 6.29
CA SER A 292 -0.19 6.75 7.67
C SER A 292 -1.67 6.41 7.74
N VAL A 293 -2.03 5.45 8.59
CA VAL A 293 -3.43 5.16 8.95
C VAL A 293 -4.00 6.33 9.76
N PRO A 294 -5.18 6.86 9.39
CA PRO A 294 -5.86 7.92 10.15
C PRO A 294 -6.05 7.55 11.62
N GLN A 295 -6.04 8.53 12.52
CA GLN A 295 -6.14 8.27 13.97
C GLN A 295 -7.45 7.58 14.39
N ASP A 296 -8.52 7.83 13.64
CA ASP A 296 -9.86 7.29 13.83
C ASP A 296 -10.10 5.97 13.07
N SER A 297 -9.07 5.44 12.42
CA SER A 297 -9.10 4.17 11.69
C SER A 297 -8.14 3.14 12.29
N GLU A 298 -8.38 1.87 11.99
CA GLU A 298 -7.54 0.73 12.31
C GLU A 298 -7.56 -0.28 11.17
N PHE A 299 -6.64 -1.25 11.18
CA PHE A 299 -6.67 -2.35 10.21
C PHE A 299 -7.86 -3.26 10.45
N VAL A 300 -8.36 -3.89 9.38
CA VAL A 300 -9.39 -4.91 9.50
C VAL A 300 -8.77 -6.13 10.19
N SER A 301 -9.26 -6.44 11.40
CA SER A 301 -8.75 -7.57 12.17
C SER A 301 -9.25 -8.92 11.64
N ALA A 302 -8.53 -10.01 11.91
CA ALA A 302 -8.91 -11.35 11.48
C ALA A 302 -10.12 -11.92 12.24
N ASP A 303 -10.32 -11.50 13.49
CA ASP A 303 -11.47 -11.86 14.34
C ASP A 303 -12.72 -11.01 14.05
N LEU A 304 -12.60 -9.99 13.20
CA LEU A 304 -13.70 -9.13 12.82
C LEU A 304 -14.50 -9.78 11.69
N THR A 305 -15.72 -10.24 11.96
CA THR A 305 -16.65 -10.66 10.90
C THR A 305 -16.99 -9.46 10.02
N VAL A 306 -16.65 -9.53 8.73
CA VAL A 306 -16.91 -8.44 7.78
C VAL A 306 -17.90 -8.92 6.73
N LYS A 307 -19.14 -8.41 6.81
CA LYS A 307 -20.21 -8.76 5.86
C LYS A 307 -20.19 -7.90 4.60
N ALA A 308 -20.91 -8.37 3.59
CA ALA A 308 -21.22 -7.59 2.40
C ALA A 308 -21.81 -6.23 2.78
N GLY A 309 -21.32 -5.16 2.15
CA GLY A 309 -21.76 -3.78 2.41
C GLY A 309 -20.91 -3.00 3.40
N VAL A 310 -20.02 -3.65 4.16
CA VAL A 310 -19.13 -2.93 5.11
C VAL A 310 -18.17 -1.99 4.36
N LYS A 311 -18.11 -0.74 4.80
CA LYS A 311 -17.21 0.29 4.25
C LYS A 311 -15.81 0.18 4.86
N LEU A 312 -14.83 0.12 3.97
CA LEU A 312 -13.41 0.02 4.27
C LEU A 312 -12.64 1.06 3.44
N GLN A 313 -11.33 1.14 3.62
CA GLN A 313 -10.45 1.90 2.72
C GLN A 313 -9.20 1.09 2.38
N ALA A 314 -8.70 1.28 1.16
CA ALA A 314 -7.43 0.71 0.69
C ALA A 314 -6.46 1.83 0.31
N CYS A 315 -5.15 1.56 0.42
CA CYS A 315 -4.12 2.51 0.04
C CYS A 315 -3.81 2.41 -1.46
N TYR A 316 -4.05 3.47 -2.23
CA TYR A 316 -3.72 3.54 -3.65
C TYR A 316 -3.21 4.92 -4.03
N ALA A 317 -2.13 4.96 -4.81
CA ALA A 317 -1.48 6.19 -5.28
C ALA A 317 -1.19 7.22 -4.16
N GLY A 318 -0.82 6.74 -2.97
CA GLY A 318 -0.53 7.60 -1.81
C GLY A 318 -1.78 8.21 -1.15
N LYS A 319 -2.97 7.63 -1.37
CA LYS A 319 -4.24 8.07 -0.77
C LYS A 319 -5.03 6.89 -0.21
N TRP A 320 -5.89 7.16 0.78
CA TRP A 320 -6.88 6.21 1.27
C TRP A 320 -8.15 6.31 0.42
N ILE A 321 -8.42 5.28 -0.36
CA ILE A 321 -9.57 5.23 -1.27
C ILE A 321 -10.68 4.39 -0.63
N PRO A 322 -11.94 4.88 -0.61
CA PRO A 322 -13.08 4.12 -0.12
C PRO A 322 -13.34 2.86 -0.95
N ILE A 323 -13.62 1.76 -0.25
CA ILE A 323 -14.03 0.49 -0.85
C ILE A 323 -15.16 -0.15 -0.04
N THR A 324 -15.87 -1.09 -0.65
CA THR A 324 -16.95 -1.85 0.01
C THR A 324 -16.61 -3.34 0.01
N ALA A 325 -16.78 -4.01 1.15
CA ALA A 325 -16.71 -5.47 1.22
C ALA A 325 -17.90 -6.08 0.47
N LEU A 326 -17.63 -7.06 -0.39
CA LEU A 326 -18.65 -7.82 -1.14
C LEU A 326 -18.93 -9.17 -0.48
N SER A 327 -17.87 -9.84 -0.04
CA SER A 327 -17.95 -11.10 0.68
C SER A 327 -16.62 -11.40 1.36
N GLU A 328 -16.67 -12.28 2.35
CA GLU A 328 -15.50 -12.89 2.95
C GLU A 328 -15.23 -14.25 2.30
N ASN A 329 -13.98 -14.48 1.91
CA ASN A 329 -13.53 -15.74 1.34
C ASN A 329 -13.13 -16.70 2.46
N LYS A 330 -13.17 -18.02 2.18
CA LYS A 330 -12.78 -19.06 3.16
C LYS A 330 -11.33 -18.93 3.65
N ASP A 331 -10.47 -18.28 2.86
CA ASP A 331 -9.08 -18.04 3.20
C ASP A 331 -8.90 -16.78 4.08
N GLY A 332 -9.97 -16.08 4.46
CA GLY A 332 -9.95 -14.86 5.26
C GLY A 332 -9.74 -13.57 4.47
N THR A 333 -9.52 -13.65 3.15
CA THR A 333 -9.48 -12.45 2.28
C THR A 333 -10.87 -11.87 2.05
N LEU A 334 -10.93 -10.58 1.72
CA LEU A 334 -12.18 -9.93 1.38
C LEU A 334 -12.25 -9.68 -0.12
N ASN A 335 -13.33 -10.16 -0.75
CA ASN A 335 -13.74 -9.64 -2.04
C ASN A 335 -14.22 -8.21 -1.82
N VAL A 336 -13.62 -7.25 -2.50
CA VAL A 336 -13.91 -5.83 -2.33
C VAL A 336 -14.27 -5.18 -3.64
N ARG A 337 -15.09 -4.13 -3.55
CA ARG A 337 -15.40 -3.19 -4.64
C ARG A 337 -14.74 -1.86 -4.37
N TRP A 338 -14.02 -1.36 -5.36
CA TRP A 338 -13.53 0.01 -5.34
C TRP A 338 -14.70 0.96 -5.64
N ASP A 339 -15.13 1.72 -4.63
CA ASP A 339 -16.38 2.51 -4.71
C ASP A 339 -16.37 3.49 -5.89
N GLU A 340 -15.21 4.05 -6.20
CA GLU A 340 -15.02 5.02 -7.28
C GLU A 340 -14.76 4.40 -8.66
N TYR A 341 -14.44 3.09 -8.75
CA TYR A 341 -13.97 2.45 -9.98
C TYR A 341 -14.92 1.35 -10.49
N GLY A 342 -15.88 0.91 -9.66
CA GLY A 342 -16.94 -0.02 -10.05
C GLY A 342 -16.50 -1.48 -10.21
N ALA A 343 -17.43 -2.31 -10.70
CA ALA A 343 -17.31 -3.77 -10.64
C ALA A 343 -16.13 -4.37 -11.43
N GLY A 344 -15.63 -3.67 -12.45
CA GLY A 344 -14.48 -4.11 -13.25
C GLY A 344 -13.16 -4.13 -12.48
N PHE A 345 -13.11 -3.47 -11.32
CA PHE A 345 -11.95 -3.43 -10.43
C PHE A 345 -12.15 -4.28 -9.17
N ASP A 346 -13.27 -5.00 -9.06
CA ASP A 346 -13.51 -5.87 -7.92
C ASP A 346 -12.40 -6.93 -7.81
N CYS A 347 -11.80 -7.05 -6.64
CA CYS A 347 -10.66 -7.95 -6.40
C CYS A 347 -10.69 -8.54 -4.99
N SER A 348 -9.93 -9.61 -4.78
CA SER A 348 -9.68 -10.12 -3.42
C SER A 348 -8.47 -9.41 -2.82
N MET A 349 -8.60 -8.91 -1.60
CA MET A 349 -7.55 -8.21 -0.87
C MET A 349 -7.33 -8.79 0.53
N LEU A 350 -6.11 -8.64 1.05
CA LEU A 350 -5.79 -9.05 2.41
C LEU A 350 -6.38 -8.06 3.41
N ARG A 351 -6.91 -8.55 4.54
CA ARG A 351 -7.40 -7.69 5.63
C ARG A 351 -6.33 -6.73 6.15
N SER A 352 -5.05 -7.12 6.09
CA SER A 352 -3.91 -6.27 6.47
C SER A 352 -3.61 -5.11 5.50
N GLU A 353 -4.27 -5.06 4.35
CA GLU A 353 -4.17 -3.95 3.38
C GLU A 353 -5.39 -3.03 3.45
N LEU A 354 -6.36 -3.37 4.30
CA LEU A 354 -7.64 -2.70 4.44
C LEU A 354 -7.73 -2.06 5.81
N ILE A 355 -8.22 -0.82 5.84
CA ILE A 355 -8.53 -0.13 7.08
C ILE A 355 -10.03 0.10 7.21
N ILE A 356 -10.48 0.21 8.44
CA ILE A 356 -11.86 0.45 8.86
C ILE A 356 -11.86 1.55 9.92
N LYS A 357 -12.95 2.32 10.02
CA LYS A 357 -13.12 3.27 11.12
C LYS A 357 -13.26 2.51 12.43
N LYS A 358 -12.59 2.97 13.49
CA LYS A 358 -12.65 2.35 14.83
C LYS A 358 -14.07 2.24 15.36
N THR A 359 -14.91 3.25 15.09
CA THR A 359 -16.33 3.25 15.43
C THR A 359 -17.09 2.11 14.76
N MET A 360 -16.84 1.89 13.46
CA MET A 360 -17.45 0.79 12.71
C MET A 360 -16.93 -0.58 13.16
N ALA A 361 -15.64 -0.71 13.45
CA ALA A 361 -15.08 -1.95 13.99
C ALA A 361 -15.66 -2.29 15.37
N GLN A 362 -15.85 -1.29 16.24
CA GLN A 362 -16.53 -1.46 17.53
C GLN A 362 -18.00 -1.87 17.33
N GLN A 363 -18.70 -1.24 16.38
CA GLN A 363 -20.08 -1.57 16.06
C GLN A 363 -20.21 -3.02 15.59
N LEU A 364 -19.38 -3.46 14.64
CA LEU A 364 -19.36 -4.84 14.14
C LEU A 364 -18.97 -5.86 15.21
N LYS A 365 -18.13 -5.50 16.19
CA LYS A 365 -17.84 -6.36 17.35
C LYS A 365 -19.04 -6.49 18.29
N SER A 366 -19.79 -5.42 18.50
CA SER A 366 -20.99 -5.43 19.35
C SER A 366 -22.22 -6.06 18.67
N ASN A 367 -22.32 -5.91 17.36
CA ASN A 367 -23.39 -6.43 16.53
C ASN A 367 -22.81 -6.80 15.14
N PRO A 368 -22.44 -8.08 14.93
CA PRO A 368 -21.88 -8.55 13.65
C PRO A 368 -22.83 -8.43 12.45
N ASP A 369 -24.13 -8.20 12.71
CA ASP A 369 -25.16 -7.94 11.70
C ASP A 369 -25.34 -6.44 11.40
N ALA A 370 -24.59 -5.56 12.08
CA ALA A 370 -24.59 -4.14 11.79
C ALA A 370 -23.97 -3.91 10.41
N VAL A 371 -24.81 -3.85 9.39
CA VAL A 371 -24.40 -3.40 8.06
C VAL A 371 -23.96 -1.95 8.20
N ALA A 372 -22.78 -1.62 7.68
CA ALA A 372 -22.23 -0.28 7.73
C ALA A 372 -23.21 0.72 7.12
N GLU A 373 -23.98 1.40 7.97
CA GLU A 373 -24.83 2.50 7.57
C GLU A 373 -23.94 3.72 7.32
N SER A 374 -23.40 3.79 6.12
CA SER A 374 -23.28 5.06 5.41
C SER A 374 -23.42 4.77 3.93
N THR A 375 -24.57 5.16 3.40
CA THR A 375 -24.80 5.32 1.96
C THR A 375 -23.55 5.98 1.35
N PRO A 376 -23.03 5.52 0.19
CA PRO A 376 -21.94 6.20 -0.50
C PRO A 376 -22.21 7.72 -0.53
N PRO A 377 -21.20 8.60 -0.35
CA PRO A 377 -21.42 10.03 -0.24
C PRO A 377 -22.25 10.48 -1.45
N LEU A 378 -23.51 10.80 -1.19
CA LEU A 378 -24.40 11.25 -2.24
C LEU A 378 -23.86 12.58 -2.74
N ARG A 379 -23.97 12.82 -4.06
CA ARG A 379 -23.44 14.06 -4.64
C ARG A 379 -24.00 15.24 -3.87
N ARG A 380 -23.12 16.07 -3.31
CA ARG A 380 -23.55 17.31 -2.66
C ARG A 380 -24.19 18.22 -3.70
N LYS A 381 -25.39 18.68 -3.41
CA LYS A 381 -26.14 19.61 -4.25
C LYS A 381 -26.62 20.75 -3.37
N ASN A 382 -26.42 21.96 -3.87
CA ASN A 382 -26.88 23.16 -3.19
C ASN A 382 -28.13 23.65 -3.93
N TYR A 383 -29.25 23.70 -3.22
CA TYR A 383 -30.52 24.20 -3.73
C TYR A 383 -30.95 25.38 -2.85
N THR A 384 -30.45 26.57 -3.18
CA THR A 384 -30.75 27.78 -2.44
C THR A 384 -32.25 28.06 -2.41
N VAL A 385 -32.78 28.39 -1.23
CA VAL A 385 -34.16 28.82 -1.05
C VAL A 385 -34.37 30.15 -1.77
N ALA A 386 -34.95 30.07 -2.97
CA ALA A 386 -35.15 31.22 -3.87
C ALA A 386 -36.61 31.70 -3.92
N ILE A 387 -37.52 31.00 -3.26
CA ILE A 387 -38.95 31.35 -3.16
C ILE A 387 -39.36 31.43 -1.68
N PRO A 388 -40.40 32.20 -1.33
CA PRO A 388 -40.86 32.32 0.05
C PRO A 388 -41.17 30.96 0.69
N VAL A 389 -40.71 30.76 1.93
CA VAL A 389 -41.09 29.61 2.74
C VAL A 389 -42.59 29.72 3.07
N PRO A 390 -43.41 28.67 2.83
CA PRO A 390 -44.83 28.70 3.14
C PRO A 390 -45.06 28.99 4.64
N THR A 391 -46.13 29.73 4.96
CA THR A 391 -46.42 30.19 6.34
C THR A 391 -46.59 29.05 7.35
N ASP A 392 -47.04 27.89 6.88
CA ASP A 392 -47.21 26.67 7.67
C ASP A 392 -45.96 25.78 7.73
N SER A 393 -44.86 26.23 7.14
CA SER A 393 -43.58 25.52 7.06
C SER A 393 -42.46 26.34 7.71
N ALA A 394 -41.34 25.69 7.98
CA ALA A 394 -40.13 26.31 8.51
C ALA A 394 -38.90 25.65 7.90
N LEU A 395 -37.77 26.35 7.87
CA LEU A 395 -36.48 25.71 7.62
C LEU A 395 -36.23 24.62 8.67
N VAL A 396 -35.59 23.53 8.28
CA VAL A 396 -35.23 22.47 9.22
C VAL A 396 -34.22 23.03 10.26
N PRO A 397 -34.59 23.10 11.55
CA PRO A 397 -33.70 23.64 12.59
C PRO A 397 -32.49 22.74 12.84
N ALA A 398 -31.34 23.29 13.24
CA ALA A 398 -30.09 22.52 13.45
C ALA A 398 -30.20 21.41 14.52
N ASP A 399 -31.09 21.59 15.50
CA ASP A 399 -31.35 20.68 16.62
C ASP A 399 -32.49 19.67 16.34
N ALA A 400 -33.19 19.80 15.22
CA ALA A 400 -34.27 18.87 14.87
C ALA A 400 -33.73 17.44 14.67
N VAL A 401 -34.24 16.49 15.44
CA VAL A 401 -33.95 15.07 15.26
C VAL A 401 -34.88 14.54 14.16
N LEU A 402 -34.31 14.04 13.06
CA LEU A 402 -35.08 13.51 11.94
C LEU A 402 -34.97 11.99 11.92
N ALA A 403 -36.12 11.30 11.86
CA ALA A 403 -36.14 9.86 11.62
C ALA A 403 -36.09 9.58 10.10
N PRO A 404 -35.37 8.55 9.62
CA PRO A 404 -35.45 8.12 8.23
C PRO A 404 -36.90 7.96 7.76
N GLY A 405 -37.22 8.48 6.58
CA GLY A 405 -38.59 8.55 6.06
C GLY A 405 -39.30 9.89 6.32
N THR A 406 -38.75 10.78 7.16
CA THR A 406 -39.34 12.11 7.40
C THR A 406 -39.49 12.88 6.09
N LYS A 407 -40.71 13.35 5.82
CA LYS A 407 -41.02 14.17 4.63
C LYS A 407 -40.57 15.61 4.83
N LEU A 408 -39.86 16.13 3.84
CA LEU A 408 -39.34 17.50 3.76
C LEU A 408 -39.65 18.07 2.37
N GLN A 409 -39.29 19.32 2.10
CA GLN A 409 -39.26 19.87 0.75
C GLN A 409 -37.96 20.63 0.46
N ALA A 410 -37.56 20.63 -0.81
CA ALA A 410 -36.46 21.44 -1.34
C ALA A 410 -36.97 22.40 -2.45
N CYS A 411 -36.34 23.58 -2.54
CA CYS A 411 -36.64 24.57 -3.57
C CYS A 411 -35.93 24.22 -4.87
N TYR A 412 -36.68 23.88 -5.91
CA TYR A 412 -36.11 23.58 -7.23
C TYR A 412 -37.09 23.94 -8.35
N ALA A 413 -36.56 24.50 -9.44
CA ALA A 413 -37.32 24.97 -10.60
C ALA A 413 -38.49 25.91 -10.24
N GLY A 414 -38.28 26.81 -9.28
CA GLY A 414 -39.28 27.82 -8.88
C GLY A 414 -40.44 27.29 -8.03
N LYS A 415 -40.39 26.03 -7.55
CA LYS A 415 -41.41 25.43 -6.68
C LYS A 415 -40.79 24.64 -5.54
N TRP A 416 -41.60 24.36 -4.52
CA TRP A 416 -41.27 23.42 -3.44
C TRP A 416 -41.58 22.00 -3.90
N ASN A 417 -40.59 21.12 -3.85
CA ASN A 417 -40.74 19.74 -4.29
C ASN A 417 -40.59 18.79 -3.11
N PRO A 418 -41.39 17.70 -3.05
CA PRO A 418 -41.33 16.73 -1.96
C PRO A 418 -40.02 15.93 -2.01
N ILE A 419 -39.41 15.78 -0.84
CA ILE A 419 -38.24 14.94 -0.64
C ILE A 419 -38.40 14.12 0.65
N THR A 420 -37.70 13.00 0.73
CA THR A 420 -37.65 12.13 1.91
C THR A 420 -36.27 12.17 2.53
N PHE A 421 -36.18 12.42 3.84
CA PHE A 421 -34.94 12.25 4.59
C PHE A 421 -34.54 10.78 4.67
N LEU A 422 -33.30 10.47 4.30
CA LEU A 422 -32.76 9.11 4.33
C LEU A 422 -31.85 8.90 5.55
N SER A 423 -30.83 9.75 5.70
CA SER A 423 -29.80 9.59 6.75
C SER A 423 -28.96 10.85 6.93
N HIS A 424 -28.18 10.89 8.00
CA HIS A 424 -27.14 11.91 8.19
C HIS A 424 -25.88 11.56 7.40
N ALA A 425 -25.28 12.54 6.73
CA ALA A 425 -23.94 12.43 6.15
C ALA A 425 -22.86 12.74 7.19
N SER A 426 -21.63 12.26 6.95
CA SER A 426 -20.50 12.43 7.88
C SER A 426 -19.99 13.87 7.98
N ASP A 427 -20.31 14.73 7.01
CA ASP A 427 -19.99 16.17 6.99
C ASP A 427 -21.13 17.05 7.57
N GLY A 428 -22.18 16.43 8.13
CA GLY A 428 -23.30 17.12 8.77
C GLY A 428 -24.44 17.50 7.82
N THR A 429 -24.35 17.18 6.52
CA THR A 429 -25.49 17.34 5.59
C THR A 429 -26.51 16.21 5.75
N LEU A 430 -27.67 16.39 5.12
CA LEU A 430 -28.76 15.40 5.12
C LEU A 430 -28.81 14.71 3.76
N ASN A 431 -28.73 13.38 3.77
CA ASN A 431 -28.99 12.56 2.59
C ASN A 431 -30.49 12.49 2.37
N VAL A 432 -30.94 12.82 1.16
CA VAL A 432 -32.35 12.94 0.82
C VAL A 432 -32.66 12.27 -0.51
N ARG A 433 -33.90 11.79 -0.65
CA ARG A 433 -34.47 11.29 -1.89
C ARG A 433 -35.46 12.30 -2.46
N TRP A 434 -35.37 12.57 -3.74
CA TRP A 434 -36.40 13.33 -4.46
C TRP A 434 -37.59 12.42 -4.77
N ASP A 435 -38.73 12.67 -4.13
CA ASP A 435 -39.88 11.75 -4.19
C ASP A 435 -40.40 11.57 -5.62
N ASP A 436 -40.41 12.65 -6.41
CA ASP A 436 -40.88 12.65 -7.80
C ASP A 436 -39.86 12.11 -8.82
N TYR A 437 -38.60 11.92 -8.42
CA TYR A 437 -37.49 11.60 -9.33
C TYR A 437 -36.81 10.26 -9.00
N GLY A 438 -37.07 9.69 -7.82
CA GLY A 438 -36.59 8.39 -7.40
C GLY A 438 -35.10 8.34 -7.04
N GLN A 439 -34.61 7.12 -6.80
CA GLN A 439 -33.28 6.86 -6.22
C GLN A 439 -32.11 7.43 -7.03
N ALA A 440 -32.24 7.56 -8.35
CA ALA A 440 -31.18 8.11 -9.21
C ALA A 440 -30.84 9.59 -8.90
N TYR A 441 -31.73 10.27 -8.17
CA TYR A 441 -31.59 11.67 -7.78
C TYR A 441 -31.30 11.83 -6.28
N ASP A 442 -31.05 10.74 -5.55
CA ASP A 442 -30.63 10.80 -4.16
C ASP A 442 -29.36 11.69 -4.06
N CYS A 443 -29.41 12.72 -3.21
CA CYS A 443 -28.34 13.71 -3.07
C CYS A 443 -28.12 14.08 -1.59
N SER A 444 -27.02 14.77 -1.30
CA SER A 444 -26.77 15.33 0.04
C SER A 444 -26.96 16.85 0.03
N MET A 445 -27.73 17.36 0.98
CA MET A 445 -28.13 18.77 1.05
C MET A 445 -27.91 19.35 2.44
N VAL A 446 -27.56 20.64 2.51
CA VAL A 446 -27.42 21.32 3.81
C VAL A 446 -28.79 21.57 4.42
N ARG A 447 -28.85 21.50 5.75
CA ARG A 447 -30.10 21.53 6.51
C ARG A 447 -30.90 22.82 6.31
N ASN A 448 -30.24 23.96 6.10
CA ASN A 448 -30.84 25.26 5.85
C ASN A 448 -31.36 25.46 4.40
N GLU A 449 -31.26 24.46 3.53
CA GLU A 449 -31.90 24.44 2.20
C GLU A 449 -33.22 23.67 2.18
N LEU A 450 -33.55 23.00 3.29
CA LEU A 450 -34.72 22.15 3.42
C LEU A 450 -35.77 22.79 4.30
N ILE A 451 -37.04 22.58 3.96
CA ILE A 451 -38.17 22.96 4.80
C ILE A 451 -38.95 21.75 5.29
N VAL A 452 -39.61 21.93 6.43
CA VAL A 452 -40.49 20.97 7.08
C VAL A 452 -41.79 21.67 7.48
N LYS A 453 -42.95 21.00 7.40
CA LYS A 453 -44.20 21.57 7.93
C LYS A 453 -44.03 21.84 9.43
N LYS A 454 -44.56 22.95 9.93
CA LYS A 454 -44.60 23.27 11.36
C LYS A 454 -45.38 22.22 12.16
N SER A 455 -46.37 21.55 11.56
CA SER A 455 -47.07 20.41 12.19
C SER A 455 -46.13 19.23 12.42
N VAL A 456 -45.37 18.83 11.39
CA VAL A 456 -44.36 17.78 11.49
C VAL A 456 -43.25 18.18 12.45
N LEU A 457 -42.75 19.42 12.37
CA LEU A 457 -41.74 19.92 13.29
C LEU A 457 -42.24 19.91 14.74
N ARG A 458 -43.51 20.30 14.97
CA ARG A 458 -44.15 20.12 16.27
C ARG A 458 -44.26 18.67 16.65
N THR A 459 -44.56 17.73 15.76
CA THR A 459 -44.53 16.29 16.08
C THR A 459 -43.10 15.78 16.32
N LEU A 460 -42.07 16.34 15.68
CA LEU A 460 -40.67 16.01 15.98
C LEU A 460 -40.23 16.61 17.34
N GLN A 461 -40.86 17.71 17.77
CA GLN A 461 -40.62 18.40 19.04
C GLN A 461 -41.55 17.95 20.19
N SER A 462 -42.75 17.44 19.88
CA SER A 462 -43.86 17.09 20.78
C SER A 462 -44.22 15.61 20.74
N GLY A 463 -43.87 14.91 19.66
CA GLY A 463 -43.73 13.44 19.57
C GLY A 463 -42.44 12.97 20.25
N SER A 464 -42.11 13.63 21.35
CA SER A 464 -41.15 13.21 22.33
C SER A 464 -41.77 12.06 23.17
N ALA A 465 -41.93 10.89 22.54
CA ALA A 465 -41.59 9.65 23.23
C ALA A 465 -40.10 9.67 23.67
N ALA A 466 -39.32 10.60 23.09
CA ALA A 466 -37.93 10.91 23.39
C ALA A 466 -37.62 11.76 24.62
N GLY A 467 -38.56 11.90 25.55
CA GLY A 467 -38.37 12.76 26.72
C GLY A 467 -39.12 12.33 27.97
N GLN A 468 -40.26 11.65 27.84
CA GLN A 468 -41.00 11.15 28.99
C GLN A 468 -40.46 9.79 29.45
N MET A 469 -40.06 9.73 30.73
CA MET A 469 -39.73 8.47 31.38
C MET A 469 -40.96 7.58 31.44
N ARG A 470 -40.94 6.48 30.70
CA ARG A 470 -41.96 5.41 30.70
C ARG A 470 -41.31 4.10 31.12
N THR A 471 -42.09 3.21 31.71
CA THR A 471 -41.67 1.82 31.97
C THR A 471 -41.84 1.00 30.69
N PHE A 472 -40.74 0.59 30.09
CA PHE A 472 -40.68 -0.37 28.99
C PHE A 472 -40.55 -1.77 29.54
N THR A 473 -41.26 -2.71 28.95
CA THR A 473 -41.30 -4.12 29.36
C THR A 473 -40.77 -4.99 28.22
N ASP A 474 -39.99 -6.01 28.56
CA ASP A 474 -39.52 -6.98 27.58
C ASP A 474 -40.64 -7.92 27.10
N ALA A 475 -40.39 -8.64 26.01
CA ALA A 475 -41.35 -9.59 25.43
C ALA A 475 -41.75 -10.73 26.39
N THR A 476 -40.91 -11.03 27.40
CA THR A 476 -41.23 -12.06 28.41
C THR A 476 -42.00 -11.52 29.62
N GLY A 477 -42.13 -10.20 29.76
CA GLY A 477 -42.76 -9.54 30.91
C GLY A 477 -41.91 -9.52 32.19
N LYS A 478 -40.75 -10.18 32.20
CA LYS A 478 -39.89 -10.36 33.39
C LYS A 478 -39.02 -9.15 33.68
N PHE A 479 -38.67 -8.37 32.66
CA PHE A 479 -37.78 -7.22 32.78
C PHE A 479 -38.54 -5.94 32.46
N ARG A 480 -38.47 -4.98 33.40
CA ARG A 480 -39.09 -3.66 33.29
C ARG A 480 -38.02 -2.60 33.50
N VAL A 481 -37.96 -1.62 32.61
CA VAL A 481 -36.99 -0.54 32.69
C VAL A 481 -37.69 0.81 32.52
N LYS A 482 -37.50 1.71 33.48
CA LYS A 482 -37.96 3.09 33.36
C LYS A 482 -36.94 3.88 32.55
N ALA A 483 -37.34 4.31 31.37
CA ALA A 483 -36.46 4.94 30.39
C ALA A 483 -37.21 5.90 29.47
N LYS A 484 -36.49 6.74 28.73
CA LYS A 484 -37.02 7.56 27.63
C LYS A 484 -36.39 7.14 26.29
N VAL A 485 -37.10 7.29 25.18
CA VAL A 485 -36.64 6.80 23.86
C VAL A 485 -35.70 7.80 23.19
N VAL A 486 -34.39 7.66 23.29
CA VAL A 486 -33.47 8.64 22.68
C VAL A 486 -33.26 8.45 21.17
N GLN A 487 -33.58 7.27 20.63
CA GLN A 487 -33.50 6.98 19.20
C GLN A 487 -34.42 5.81 18.83
N GLN A 488 -34.99 5.83 17.61
CA GLN A 488 -35.78 4.72 17.07
C GLN A 488 -35.47 4.56 15.58
N THR A 489 -35.28 3.31 15.15
CA THR A 489 -35.16 2.92 13.73
C THR A 489 -36.35 2.03 13.35
N ALA A 490 -36.39 1.53 12.11
CA ALA A 490 -37.44 0.60 11.68
C ALA A 490 -37.43 -0.74 12.47
N THR A 491 -36.30 -1.10 13.08
CA THR A 491 -36.09 -2.42 13.70
C THR A 491 -35.67 -2.35 15.18
N GLU A 492 -35.14 -1.22 15.64
CA GLU A 492 -34.56 -1.08 16.98
C GLU A 492 -34.98 0.22 17.67
N VAL A 493 -34.84 0.25 19.00
CA VAL A 493 -35.07 1.43 19.84
C VAL A 493 -33.95 1.58 20.86
N THR A 494 -33.45 2.80 21.03
CA THR A 494 -32.49 3.18 22.07
C THR A 494 -33.21 3.89 23.19
N LEU A 495 -33.07 3.35 24.40
CA LEU A 495 -33.69 3.84 25.62
C LEU A 495 -32.62 4.42 26.55
N LEU A 496 -32.80 5.65 27.05
CA LEU A 496 -31.99 6.21 28.13
C LEU A 496 -32.71 5.97 29.45
N THR A 497 -32.13 5.15 30.33
CA THR A 497 -32.70 4.83 31.64
C THR A 497 -32.63 6.02 32.60
N GLU A 498 -33.39 5.97 33.70
CA GLU A 498 -33.35 6.97 34.77
C GLU A 498 -31.94 7.17 35.37
N GLN A 499 -31.06 6.18 35.25
CA GLN A 499 -29.66 6.23 35.70
C GLN A 499 -28.70 6.80 34.65
N GLY A 500 -29.21 7.32 33.52
CA GLY A 500 -28.41 7.90 32.45
C GLY A 500 -27.69 6.87 31.57
N LYS A 501 -28.08 5.59 31.62
CA LYS A 501 -27.51 4.53 30.78
C LYS A 501 -28.33 4.38 29.50
N GLU A 502 -27.68 4.39 28.34
CA GLU A 502 -28.31 4.08 27.06
C GLU A 502 -28.36 2.57 26.82
N VAL A 503 -29.51 2.09 26.35
CA VAL A 503 -29.78 0.68 26.06
C VAL A 503 -30.49 0.59 24.71
N THR A 504 -29.80 0.09 23.69
CA THR A 504 -30.38 -0.22 22.38
C THR A 504 -30.86 -1.67 22.36
N LEU A 505 -32.09 -1.88 21.93
CA LEU A 505 -32.67 -3.22 21.77
C LEU A 505 -33.58 -3.32 20.54
N PRO A 506 -33.69 -4.50 19.93
CA PRO A 506 -34.68 -4.75 18.89
C PRO A 506 -36.10 -4.49 19.37
N LEU A 507 -36.94 -3.89 18.52
CA LEU A 507 -38.36 -3.67 18.83
C LEU A 507 -39.07 -4.98 19.20
N THR A 508 -38.68 -6.09 18.56
CA THR A 508 -39.20 -7.45 18.85
C THR A 508 -38.92 -7.94 20.27
N ARG A 509 -37.96 -7.34 20.97
CA ARG A 509 -37.67 -7.66 22.38
C ARG A 509 -38.53 -6.87 23.37
N LEU A 510 -39.29 -5.88 22.92
CA LEU A 510 -40.29 -5.20 23.74
C LEU A 510 -41.61 -5.95 23.74
N SER A 511 -42.41 -5.72 24.77
CA SER A 511 -43.80 -6.18 24.83
C SER A 511 -44.59 -5.65 23.62
N GLU A 512 -45.62 -6.39 23.19
CA GLU A 512 -46.49 -5.97 22.08
C GLU A 512 -47.07 -4.55 22.31
N ALA A 513 -47.46 -4.24 23.55
CA ALA A 513 -47.96 -2.92 23.94
C ALA A 513 -46.92 -1.80 23.78
N ASP A 514 -45.64 -2.08 24.06
CA ASP A 514 -44.56 -1.11 23.87
C ASP A 514 -44.13 -1.01 22.40
N GLN A 515 -44.25 -2.10 21.62
CA GLN A 515 -44.07 -2.05 20.17
C GLN A 515 -45.14 -1.20 19.47
N GLU A 516 -46.41 -1.33 19.86
CA GLU A 516 -47.50 -0.52 19.33
C GLU A 516 -47.33 0.96 19.68
N PHE A 517 -46.90 1.26 20.92
CA PHE A 517 -46.57 2.62 21.33
C PHE A 517 -45.47 3.26 20.46
N LEU A 518 -44.47 2.48 20.04
CA LEU A 518 -43.39 2.96 19.18
C LEU A 518 -43.80 3.07 17.71
N LYS A 519 -44.78 2.26 17.24
CA LYS A 519 -45.32 2.33 15.87
C LYS A 519 -46.25 3.53 15.65
N SER A 520 -47.05 3.90 16.64
CA SER A 520 -47.98 5.04 16.54
C SER A 520 -47.28 6.41 16.43
N SER A 521 -45.97 6.46 16.67
CA SER A 521 -45.14 7.66 16.57
C SER A 521 -44.57 7.92 15.16
N ALA A 522 -44.74 6.99 14.20
CA ALA A 522 -44.28 7.13 12.82
C ALA A 522 -45.47 7.42 11.88
N THR A 523 -45.74 8.68 11.57
CA THR A 523 -46.80 9.07 10.63
C THR A 523 -46.35 8.85 9.19
N THR A 524 -47.02 7.96 8.45
CA THR A 524 -46.67 7.55 7.06
C THR A 524 -47.32 8.40 5.95
N GLU A 525 -48.11 9.42 6.28
CA GLU A 525 -48.74 10.30 5.29
C GLU A 525 -47.85 11.50 4.93
N ASN A 526 -47.84 11.89 3.64
CA ASN A 526 -47.11 13.08 3.18
C ASN A 526 -47.86 14.35 3.62
N PRO A 527 -47.31 15.15 4.55
CA PRO A 527 -48.01 16.28 5.16
C PRO A 527 -47.98 17.53 4.27
N PHE A 528 -47.44 17.43 3.06
CA PHE A 528 -47.39 18.50 2.05
C PHE A 528 -48.40 18.32 0.91
N GLN A 529 -49.23 17.27 0.96
CA GLN A 529 -50.35 17.10 0.02
C GLN A 529 -51.48 18.08 0.29
#